data_AF-A0AAE1QPN6-F1
#
_entry.id   AF-A0AAE1QPN6-F1
#
_cell.length_a   1.000
_cell.length_b   1.000
_cell.length_c   1.000
_cell.angle_alpha   90.00
_cell.angle_beta   90.00
_cell.angle_gamma   90.00
#
_symmetry.space_group_name_H-M   'P 1'
#
loop_
_entity.id
_entity.type
_entity.pdbx_description
1 polymer ?
#
loop_
_entity_poly.entity_id
_entity_poly.type
_entity_poly.pdbx_seq_one_letter_code
_entity_poly.pdbx_strand_id
1 'polypeptide(L)'
;MESFYSVLGLTTANKWSILNCVAAPGLNNWPRAHPKTQNIQINLHVDQQPHIEGQDRRLVLDNSWLIISATSGTEVVVVVVVKVVSYVVFGKFPSPYYKGMEKLVYEIPKFYPGWSMRVHLNWAEDKHRDLVCALACNNSHLDICDVNNLPGIGDVSKSFGMTWRFSIMGDPLVDRYIVRDLDAPIIQREVDAVNEWISLGTCYHFMKDHPHHHSAVMGGMWGGCNTWHPNKTREIRPLLYSGKKKYGADQDALSILRVEIIRHAPGVIPHRKEGDEAVYREGC
;
A
#
# COMPACT_ATOMS: atom_id res chain seq x y z
N MET A 1 -37.69 -6.15 3.52
CA MET A 1 -36.29 -5.68 3.59
C MET A 1 -35.43 -6.91 3.82
N GLU A 2 -35.10 -7.62 2.75
CA GLU A 2 -34.11 -8.70 2.86
C GLU A 2 -32.73 -8.08 3.04
N SER A 3 -31.92 -8.64 3.95
CA SER A 3 -30.57 -8.16 4.20
C SER A 3 -29.72 -8.30 2.94
N PHE A 4 -28.89 -7.29 2.64
CA PHE A 4 -27.99 -7.16 1.47
C PHE A 4 -27.18 -8.43 1.11
N TYR A 5 -27.00 -9.35 2.07
CA TYR A 5 -26.38 -10.67 1.89
C TYR A 5 -27.18 -11.64 1.01
N SER A 6 -28.52 -11.51 0.90
CA SER A 6 -29.35 -12.41 0.09
C SER A 6 -29.21 -12.15 -1.41
N VAL A 7 -28.94 -10.90 -1.81
CA VAL A 7 -28.82 -10.49 -3.22
C VAL A 7 -27.49 -10.94 -3.85
N LEU A 8 -26.44 -11.18 -3.04
CA LEU A 8 -25.10 -11.51 -3.52
C LEU A 8 -24.63 -12.93 -3.16
N GLY A 9 -25.46 -13.74 -2.49
CA GLY A 9 -25.14 -15.14 -2.15
C GLY A 9 -23.91 -15.32 -1.25
N LEU A 10 -23.46 -14.27 -0.56
CA LEU A 10 -22.26 -14.30 0.28
C LEU A 10 -22.62 -14.87 1.67
N THR A 11 -22.21 -16.11 1.94
CA THR A 11 -22.32 -16.71 3.28
C THR A 11 -21.13 -16.31 4.16
N THR A 12 -21.34 -16.34 5.48
CA THR A 12 -20.36 -15.99 6.53
C THR A 12 -19.06 -16.80 6.49
N ALA A 13 -18.97 -17.85 5.67
CA ALA A 13 -17.83 -18.73 5.50
C ALA A 13 -16.70 -18.15 4.63
N ASN A 14 -16.95 -17.10 3.83
CA ASN A 14 -15.97 -16.50 2.90
C ASN A 14 -15.10 -15.41 3.55
N LYS A 15 -14.75 -15.57 4.82
CA LYS A 15 -13.95 -14.61 5.59
C LYS A 15 -12.45 -14.92 5.44
N TRP A 16 -11.81 -14.16 4.56
CA TRP A 16 -10.36 -13.85 4.49
C TRP A 16 -9.41 -14.85 3.81
N SER A 17 -8.82 -14.42 2.69
CA SER A 17 -7.42 -14.70 2.30
C SER A 17 -7.01 -13.91 1.05
N ILE A 18 -6.69 -12.62 1.18
CA ILE A 18 -6.03 -11.84 0.10
C ILE A 18 -5.06 -10.87 0.77
N LEU A 19 -3.81 -11.30 0.97
CA LEU A 19 -2.61 -10.48 1.17
C LEU A 19 -1.42 -11.44 1.18
N ASN A 20 -1.03 -11.84 -0.02
CA ASN A 20 0.37 -12.10 -0.31
C ASN A 20 0.69 -11.19 -1.50
N CYS A 21 1.94 -10.80 -1.72
CA CYS A 21 2.36 -9.85 -2.75
C CYS A 21 2.11 -10.30 -4.22
N VAL A 22 0.87 -10.62 -4.60
CA VAL A 22 0.57 -11.61 -5.64
C VAL A 22 0.70 -11.09 -7.08
N ALA A 23 1.51 -11.87 -7.79
CA ALA A 23 1.58 -12.21 -9.22
C ALA A 23 0.34 -12.05 -10.13
N ALA A 24 0.60 -11.63 -11.37
CA ALA A 24 0.18 -12.29 -12.64
C ALA A 24 0.89 -11.58 -13.84
N PRO A 25 1.30 -12.27 -14.94
CA PRO A 25 0.78 -13.53 -15.48
C PRO A 25 1.82 -14.65 -15.66
N GLY A 26 1.38 -15.90 -15.49
CA GLY A 26 2.18 -17.10 -15.72
C GLY A 26 2.05 -18.12 -14.60
N LEU A 27 0.94 -18.85 -14.57
CA LEU A 27 0.82 -20.07 -13.77
C LEU A 27 1.88 -21.06 -14.26
N ASN A 28 2.76 -21.49 -13.34
CA ASN A 28 3.44 -22.79 -13.26
C ASN A 28 4.86 -22.62 -12.69
N ASN A 29 4.99 -22.36 -11.38
CA ASN A 29 6.03 -22.88 -10.49
C ASN A 29 6.16 -22.03 -9.20
N TRP A 30 5.12 -22.05 -8.35
CA TRP A 30 5.27 -21.69 -6.94
C TRP A 30 5.47 -22.97 -6.14
N PRO A 31 6.47 -23.10 -5.24
CA PRO A 31 6.49 -24.18 -4.26
C PRO A 31 5.30 -24.03 -3.32
N ARG A 32 4.28 -24.88 -3.53
CA ARG A 32 3.09 -25.16 -2.69
C ARG A 32 2.76 -24.08 -1.66
N ALA A 33 1.79 -23.23 -2.00
CA ALA A 33 1.01 -22.48 -1.03
C ALA A 33 0.59 -23.40 0.13
N HIS A 34 0.85 -22.97 1.38
CA HIS A 34 0.31 -23.64 2.56
C HIS A 34 -1.24 -23.57 2.54
N PRO A 35 -1.96 -24.58 3.06
CA PRO A 35 -3.33 -24.92 2.67
C PRO A 35 -4.44 -24.00 3.25
N LYS A 36 -4.16 -22.72 3.51
CA LYS A 36 -5.16 -21.75 3.99
C LYS A 36 -5.46 -20.58 3.04
N THR A 37 -4.81 -20.49 1.89
CA THR A 37 -5.19 -19.55 0.84
C THR A 37 -6.17 -20.23 -0.11
N GLN A 38 -7.47 -20.08 0.13
CA GLN A 38 -8.47 -20.42 -0.87
C GLN A 38 -8.59 -19.23 -1.83
N ASN A 39 -8.41 -19.49 -3.13
CA ASN A 39 -8.84 -18.55 -4.16
C ASN A 39 -10.36 -18.40 -4.02
N ILE A 40 -10.82 -17.27 -3.48
CA ILE A 40 -12.25 -16.99 -3.44
C ILE A 40 -12.65 -16.48 -4.83
N GLN A 41 -13.11 -17.39 -5.69
CA GLN A 41 -13.88 -17.02 -6.88
C GLN A 41 -15.27 -16.61 -6.42
N ILE A 42 -15.56 -15.31 -6.44
CA ILE A 42 -16.92 -14.79 -6.20
C ILE A 42 -17.64 -14.77 -7.56
N ASN A 43 -18.42 -15.81 -7.86
CA ASN A 43 -19.32 -15.81 -9.01
C ASN A 43 -20.55 -14.95 -8.66
N LEU A 44 -20.61 -13.73 -9.17
CA LEU A 44 -21.80 -12.89 -9.06
C LEU A 44 -22.80 -13.27 -10.16
N HIS A 45 -23.95 -13.83 -9.78
CA HIS A 45 -25.08 -13.99 -10.69
C HIS A 45 -25.85 -12.66 -10.72
N VAL A 46 -25.78 -11.93 -11.83
CA VAL A 46 -26.52 -10.68 -12.01
C VAL A 46 -27.83 -11.03 -12.71
N ASP A 47 -28.91 -11.14 -11.96
CA ASP A 47 -30.20 -11.71 -12.40
C ASP A 47 -31.00 -10.84 -13.40
N GLN A 48 -30.45 -9.72 -13.87
CA GLN A 48 -31.06 -8.90 -14.90
C GLN A 48 -29.96 -8.32 -15.77
N GLN A 49 -30.07 -8.48 -17.10
CA GLN A 49 -29.18 -7.84 -18.07
C GLN A 49 -29.09 -6.34 -17.76
N PRO A 50 -27.99 -5.85 -17.22
CA PRO A 50 -27.86 -4.44 -16.99
C PRO A 50 -27.32 -3.87 -18.31
N HIS A 51 -28.09 -2.99 -18.94
CA HIS A 51 -27.52 -2.06 -19.91
C HIS A 51 -26.46 -1.25 -19.16
N ILE A 52 -25.19 -1.63 -19.27
CA ILE A 52 -24.06 -0.97 -18.62
C ILE A 52 -23.24 -0.27 -19.70
N GLU A 53 -23.43 1.04 -19.80
CA GLU A 53 -22.44 1.93 -20.39
C GLU A 53 -21.35 2.25 -19.34
N GLY A 54 -20.18 1.62 -19.49
CA GLY A 54 -18.89 2.29 -19.38
C GLY A 54 -18.40 2.96 -18.08
N GLN A 55 -18.83 2.58 -16.86
CA GLN A 55 -18.23 3.10 -15.63
C GLN A 55 -17.96 2.04 -14.55
N ASP A 56 -16.71 1.96 -14.08
CA ASP A 56 -16.30 1.20 -12.90
C ASP A 56 -17.11 1.64 -11.67
N ARG A 57 -17.61 0.69 -10.88
CA ARG A 57 -18.30 0.98 -9.61
C ARG A 57 -17.44 0.57 -8.42
N ARG A 58 -17.36 1.44 -7.40
CA ARG A 58 -16.67 1.17 -6.13
C ARG A 58 -17.69 0.84 -5.05
N LEU A 59 -17.54 -0.30 -4.37
CA LEU A 59 -18.36 -0.68 -3.19
C LEU A 59 -17.46 -0.79 -1.96
N VAL A 60 -17.96 -0.40 -0.79
CA VAL A 60 -17.22 -0.50 0.48
C VAL A 60 -17.58 -1.82 1.17
N LEU A 61 -16.57 -2.63 1.55
CA LEU A 61 -16.72 -3.76 2.46
C LEU A 61 -15.70 -3.63 3.59
N ASP A 62 -16.16 -3.50 4.84
CA ASP A 62 -15.32 -3.56 6.06
C ASP A 62 -13.95 -2.86 5.91
N ASN A 63 -13.96 -1.57 5.58
CA ASN A 63 -12.78 -0.70 5.38
C ASN A 63 -11.87 -1.01 4.17
N SER A 64 -12.25 -1.99 3.33
CA SER A 64 -11.67 -2.26 2.02
C SER A 64 -12.62 -1.83 0.90
N TRP A 65 -12.09 -1.56 -0.29
CA TRP A 65 -12.94 -1.28 -1.46
C TRP A 65 -12.99 -2.50 -2.38
N LEU A 66 -14.17 -2.78 -2.90
CA LEU A 66 -14.36 -3.60 -4.09
C LEU A 66 -14.40 -2.67 -5.31
N ILE A 67 -13.52 -2.88 -6.27
CA ILE A 67 -13.64 -2.33 -7.62
C ILE A 67 -14.34 -3.38 -8.45
N ILE A 68 -15.52 -3.04 -8.95
CA ILE A 68 -16.26 -3.86 -9.91
C ILE A 68 -16.00 -3.30 -11.29
N SER A 69 -15.24 -4.05 -12.10
CA SER A 69 -15.01 -3.73 -13.51
C SER A 69 -15.79 -4.73 -14.36
N ALA A 70 -16.66 -4.20 -15.23
CA ALA A 70 -17.33 -4.99 -16.25
C ALA A 70 -16.37 -5.15 -17.44
N THR A 71 -16.00 -6.40 -17.77
CA THR A 71 -15.33 -6.71 -19.03
C THR A 71 -16.38 -7.07 -20.08
N SER A 72 -16.07 -6.93 -21.37
CA SER A 72 -17.02 -7.21 -22.45
C SER A 72 -17.53 -8.65 -22.38
N GLY A 73 -18.81 -8.83 -22.03
CA GLY A 73 -19.42 -10.14 -21.76
C GLY A 73 -20.05 -10.20 -20.36
N THR A 74 -20.64 -11.35 -20.01
CA THR A 74 -21.26 -11.62 -18.70
C THR A 74 -20.27 -11.73 -17.54
N GLU A 75 -19.01 -11.35 -17.72
CA GLU A 75 -17.96 -11.45 -16.70
C GLU A 75 -17.82 -10.14 -15.93
N VAL A 76 -17.90 -10.27 -14.60
CA VAL A 76 -17.70 -9.18 -13.64
C VAL A 76 -16.45 -9.49 -12.84
N VAL A 77 -15.43 -8.63 -12.96
CA VAL A 77 -14.21 -8.74 -12.15
C VAL A 77 -14.37 -7.89 -10.90
N VAL A 78 -14.23 -8.53 -9.74
CA VAL A 78 -14.26 -7.87 -8.44
C VAL A 78 -12.85 -7.84 -7.87
N VAL A 79 -12.26 -6.65 -7.76
CA VAL A 79 -10.93 -6.45 -7.16
C VAL A 79 -11.10 -5.85 -5.78
N VAL A 80 -10.68 -6.56 -4.74
CA VAL A 80 -10.55 -6.00 -3.40
C VAL A 80 -9.27 -5.19 -3.34
N VAL A 81 -9.35 -3.91 -3.04
CA VAL A 81 -8.20 -3.04 -2.78
C VAL A 81 -8.17 -2.62 -1.32
N VAL A 82 -6.96 -2.54 -0.77
CA VAL A 82 -6.71 -2.29 0.65
C VAL A 82 -5.98 -0.97 0.88
N LYS A 83 -5.95 -0.51 2.13
CA LYS A 83 -5.09 0.60 2.57
C LYS A 83 -3.84 0.03 3.23
N VAL A 84 -2.66 0.59 2.94
CA VAL A 84 -1.38 -0.01 3.35
C VAL A 84 -0.48 0.98 4.06
N VAL A 85 0.08 0.59 5.21
CA VAL A 85 1.24 1.24 5.82
C VAL A 85 2.48 0.48 5.37
N SER A 86 3.29 1.13 4.53
CA SER A 86 4.46 0.54 3.87
C SER A 86 5.74 0.83 4.67
N TYR A 87 6.46 -0.25 4.99
CA TYR A 87 7.70 -0.26 5.75
C TYR A 87 8.78 -1.06 5.02
N VAL A 88 10.04 -0.89 5.44
CA VAL A 88 11.15 -1.72 4.96
C VAL A 88 12.01 -2.22 6.12
N VAL A 89 12.50 -3.44 5.98
CA VAL A 89 13.59 -3.98 6.80
C VAL A 89 14.75 -4.36 5.87
N PHE A 90 15.94 -3.83 6.14
CA PHE A 90 17.16 -4.12 5.39
C PHE A 90 18.39 -4.09 6.29
N GLY A 91 19.53 -4.57 5.79
CA GLY A 91 20.77 -4.67 6.55
C GLY A 91 20.97 -6.07 7.18
N LYS A 92 21.89 -6.17 8.14
CA LYS A 92 22.25 -7.46 8.74
C LYS A 92 21.18 -7.91 9.76
N PHE A 93 20.82 -9.19 9.74
CA PHE A 93 20.08 -9.84 10.82
C PHE A 93 21.02 -10.41 11.91
N PRO A 94 20.68 -10.31 13.20
CA PRO A 94 19.57 -9.54 13.78
C PRO A 94 19.91 -8.04 13.88
N SER A 95 18.88 -7.19 13.88
CA SER A 95 19.01 -5.74 14.13
C SER A 95 17.83 -5.22 14.96
N PRO A 96 17.96 -4.03 15.60
CA PRO A 96 16.86 -3.39 16.33
C PRO A 96 15.60 -3.18 15.48
N TYR A 97 15.73 -3.09 14.15
CA TYR A 97 14.61 -2.94 13.22
C TYR A 97 13.61 -4.10 13.30
N TYR A 98 14.07 -5.34 13.49
CA TYR A 98 13.17 -6.49 13.62
C TYR A 98 12.30 -6.40 14.89
N LYS A 99 12.86 -5.91 16.00
CA LYS A 99 12.10 -5.65 17.23
C LYS A 99 11.08 -4.51 17.03
N GLY A 100 11.46 -3.48 16.28
CA GLY A 100 10.55 -2.40 15.87
C GLY A 100 9.38 -2.92 15.03
N MET A 101 9.66 -3.79 14.05
CA MET A 101 8.66 -4.46 13.24
C MET A 101 7.70 -5.29 14.10
N GLU A 102 8.21 -6.15 14.98
CA GLU A 102 7.38 -6.96 15.90
C GLU A 102 6.41 -6.09 16.71
N LYS A 103 6.89 -4.96 17.24
CA LYS A 103 6.05 -4.02 17.98
C LYS A 103 4.98 -3.39 17.08
N LEU A 104 5.37 -2.92 15.89
CA LEU A 104 4.47 -2.26 14.95
C LEU A 104 3.34 -3.17 14.47
N VAL A 105 3.58 -4.47 14.31
CA VAL A 105 2.54 -5.46 13.96
C VAL A 105 1.33 -5.36 14.89
N TYR A 106 1.53 -5.12 16.18
CA TYR A 106 0.44 -4.98 17.16
C TYR A 106 -0.07 -3.54 17.34
N GLU A 107 0.66 -2.54 16.87
CA GLU A 107 0.26 -1.13 16.96
C GLU A 107 -0.57 -0.67 15.76
N ILE A 108 -0.27 -1.16 14.56
CA ILE A 108 -0.95 -0.76 13.32
C ILE A 108 -2.48 -0.93 13.42
N PRO A 109 -3.03 -2.07 13.89
CA PRO A 109 -4.49 -2.21 14.01
C PRO A 109 -5.14 -1.22 15.00
N LYS A 110 -4.36 -0.69 15.95
CA LYS A 110 -4.85 0.27 16.96
C LYS A 110 -4.93 1.69 16.39
N PHE A 111 -3.90 2.10 15.66
CA PHE A 111 -3.80 3.46 15.11
C PHE A 111 -4.42 3.60 13.72
N TYR A 112 -4.36 2.55 12.91
CA TYR A 112 -4.86 2.51 11.54
C TYR A 112 -5.81 1.30 11.36
N PRO A 113 -6.99 1.30 12.02
CA PRO A 113 -7.93 0.19 11.91
C PRO A 113 -8.35 -0.05 10.45
N GLY A 114 -8.29 -1.30 10.01
CA GLY A 114 -8.58 -1.72 8.63
C GLY A 114 -7.45 -1.51 7.63
N TRP A 115 -6.28 -1.01 8.05
CA TRP A 115 -5.09 -0.93 7.20
C TRP A 115 -4.23 -2.19 7.37
N SER A 116 -3.59 -2.59 6.28
CA SER A 116 -2.56 -3.61 6.30
C SER A 116 -1.18 -2.99 6.53
N MET A 117 -0.34 -3.69 7.28
CA MET A 117 1.09 -3.40 7.38
C MET A 117 1.80 -4.19 6.29
N ARG A 118 2.52 -3.51 5.38
CA ARG A 118 3.39 -4.19 4.42
C ARG A 118 4.85 -3.96 4.76
N VAL A 119 5.63 -5.03 4.86
CA VAL A 119 7.07 -4.97 5.09
C VAL A 119 7.82 -5.48 3.88
N HIS A 120 8.62 -4.61 3.29
CA HIS A 120 9.53 -4.93 2.21
C HIS A 120 10.86 -5.44 2.77
N LEU A 121 11.32 -6.60 2.32
CA LEU A 121 12.57 -7.21 2.77
C LEU A 121 13.16 -8.16 1.73
N ASN A 122 14.43 -8.51 1.91
CA ASN A 122 15.10 -9.49 1.05
C ASN A 122 14.83 -10.91 1.56
N TRP A 123 13.86 -11.61 0.94
CA TRP A 123 13.46 -12.95 1.38
C TRP A 123 14.55 -14.00 1.19
N ALA A 124 15.54 -13.77 0.31
CA ALA A 124 16.65 -14.71 0.08
C ALA A 124 17.54 -14.89 1.33
N GLU A 125 17.45 -14.02 2.34
CA GLU A 125 18.19 -14.17 3.59
C GLU A 125 17.44 -15.08 4.59
N ASP A 126 17.83 -16.36 4.64
CA ASP A 126 17.19 -17.38 5.48
C ASP A 126 17.11 -17.01 6.98
N LYS A 127 18.05 -16.19 7.46
CA LYS A 127 18.24 -15.93 8.90
C LYS A 127 17.04 -15.27 9.58
N HIS A 128 16.21 -14.54 8.84
CA HIS A 128 15.03 -13.88 9.40
C HIS A 128 13.71 -14.57 9.02
N ARG A 129 13.74 -15.63 8.19
CA ARG A 129 12.52 -16.25 7.67
C ARG A 129 11.62 -16.81 8.76
N ASP A 130 12.19 -17.50 9.75
CA ASP A 130 11.39 -18.10 10.83
C ASP A 130 10.63 -17.02 11.62
N LEU A 131 11.29 -15.91 11.96
CA LEU A 131 10.66 -14.78 12.63
C LEU A 131 9.56 -14.15 11.78
N VAL A 132 9.85 -13.87 10.52
CA VAL A 132 8.91 -13.22 9.60
C VAL A 132 7.71 -14.12 9.32
N CYS A 133 7.93 -15.41 9.07
CA CYS A 133 6.88 -16.41 8.93
C CYS A 133 6.01 -16.47 10.18
N ALA A 134 6.60 -16.56 11.38
CA ALA A 134 5.84 -16.61 12.62
C ALA A 134 4.95 -15.37 12.81
N LEU A 135 5.43 -14.18 12.45
CA LEU A 135 4.63 -12.96 12.50
C LEU A 135 3.51 -12.97 11.45
N ALA A 136 3.83 -13.20 10.18
CA ALA A 136 2.85 -13.16 9.09
C ALA A 136 1.78 -14.25 9.23
N CYS A 137 2.16 -15.46 9.66
CA CYS A 137 1.22 -16.57 9.87
C CYS A 137 0.21 -16.31 10.99
N ASN A 138 0.55 -15.45 11.96
CA ASN A 138 -0.31 -15.14 13.11
C ASN A 138 -1.02 -13.79 12.99
N ASN A 139 -0.70 -12.98 11.97
CA ASN A 139 -1.23 -11.62 11.82
C ASN A 139 -1.67 -11.39 10.37
N SER A 140 -2.97 -11.56 10.09
CA SER A 140 -3.52 -11.47 8.73
C SER A 140 -3.44 -10.09 8.09
N HIS A 141 -3.21 -9.03 8.88
CA HIS A 141 -2.98 -7.68 8.38
C HIS A 141 -1.51 -7.40 8.04
N LEU A 142 -0.59 -8.34 8.32
CA LEU A 142 0.82 -8.22 7.93
C LEU A 142 1.05 -8.91 6.59
N ASP A 143 1.56 -8.14 5.63
CA ASP A 143 1.98 -8.60 4.30
C ASP A 143 3.50 -8.45 4.14
N ILE A 144 4.14 -9.49 3.60
CA ILE A 144 5.58 -9.52 3.38
C ILE A 144 5.87 -9.46 1.89
N CYS A 145 6.68 -8.47 1.51
CA CYS A 145 7.01 -8.18 0.13
C CYS A 145 8.49 -8.50 -0.14
N ASP A 146 8.72 -9.57 -0.92
CA ASP A 146 10.06 -9.98 -1.34
C ASP A 146 10.60 -9.06 -2.44
N VAL A 147 11.65 -8.32 -2.12
CA VAL A 147 12.28 -7.37 -3.05
C VAL A 147 13.07 -8.05 -4.16
N ASN A 148 13.30 -9.36 -4.08
CA ASN A 148 13.92 -10.13 -5.15
C ASN A 148 12.96 -10.40 -6.32
N ASN A 149 11.65 -10.28 -6.11
CA ASN A 149 10.65 -10.63 -7.13
C ASN A 149 9.39 -9.76 -7.01
N LEU A 150 9.55 -8.46 -7.27
CA LEU A 150 8.43 -7.53 -7.24
C LEU A 150 7.61 -7.56 -8.55
N PRO A 151 6.28 -7.73 -8.50
CA PRO A 151 5.43 -7.70 -9.70
C PRO A 151 5.56 -6.37 -10.48
N GLY A 152 5.87 -6.48 -11.77
CA GLY A 152 6.02 -5.33 -12.68
C GLY A 152 7.24 -4.45 -12.41
N ILE A 153 8.19 -4.89 -11.58
CA ILE A 153 9.49 -4.22 -11.37
C ILE A 153 10.65 -5.22 -11.51
N GLY A 154 10.52 -6.41 -10.91
CA GLY A 154 11.56 -7.43 -10.84
C GLY A 154 12.40 -7.36 -9.55
N ASP A 155 13.66 -7.80 -9.64
CA ASP A 155 14.60 -7.80 -8.52
C ASP A 155 15.17 -6.40 -8.26
N VAL A 156 14.87 -5.85 -7.08
CA VAL A 156 15.44 -4.59 -6.59
C VAL A 156 16.34 -4.77 -5.36
N SER A 157 16.68 -6.00 -4.99
CA SER A 157 17.53 -6.33 -3.82
C SER A 157 18.90 -5.65 -3.85
N LYS A 158 19.39 -5.33 -5.05
CA LYS A 158 20.67 -4.62 -5.24
C LYS A 158 20.55 -3.10 -5.15
N SER A 159 19.34 -2.55 -5.17
CA SER A 159 19.10 -1.12 -5.00
C SER A 159 19.34 -0.67 -3.55
N PHE A 160 19.07 0.60 -3.26
CA PHE A 160 19.21 1.13 -1.92
C PHE A 160 18.06 0.66 -1.02
N GLY A 161 18.36 -0.05 0.07
CA GLY A 161 17.35 -0.68 0.92
C GLY A 161 16.20 0.23 1.33
N MET A 162 16.48 1.49 1.68
CA MET A 162 15.45 2.46 2.08
C MET A 162 14.38 2.72 1.02
N THR A 163 14.66 2.50 -0.27
CA THR A 163 13.68 2.75 -1.34
C THR A 163 12.73 1.58 -1.59
N TRP A 164 12.98 0.38 -1.03
CA TRP A 164 12.13 -0.79 -1.28
C TRP A 164 10.67 -0.57 -0.86
N ARG A 165 10.43 0.20 0.20
CA ARG A 165 9.08 0.60 0.65
C ARG A 165 8.31 1.44 -0.36
N PHE A 166 8.95 1.97 -1.40
CA PHE A 166 8.30 2.72 -2.48
C PHE A 166 7.66 1.81 -3.54
N SER A 167 7.88 0.48 -3.49
CA SER A 167 7.27 -0.43 -4.48
C SER A 167 5.76 -0.55 -4.37
N ILE A 168 5.19 -0.09 -3.24
CA ILE A 168 3.76 0.09 -3.02
C ILE A 168 3.10 1.03 -4.05
N MET A 169 3.87 1.95 -4.64
CA MET A 169 3.39 2.81 -5.71
C MET A 169 2.94 1.96 -6.90
N GLY A 170 1.85 2.33 -7.56
CA GLY A 170 1.34 1.66 -8.75
C GLY A 170 0.88 0.21 -8.54
N ASP A 171 0.78 -0.24 -7.29
CA ASP A 171 0.18 -1.52 -6.94
C ASP A 171 -1.35 -1.45 -7.16
N PRO A 172 -1.90 -2.26 -8.09
CA PRO A 172 -3.33 -2.22 -8.41
C PRO A 172 -4.23 -2.75 -7.29
N LEU A 173 -3.68 -3.44 -6.28
CA LEU A 173 -4.43 -3.99 -5.13
C LEU A 173 -4.46 -3.04 -3.93
N VAL A 174 -3.90 -1.84 -4.07
CA VAL A 174 -3.75 -0.88 -2.98
C VAL A 174 -4.43 0.42 -3.39
N ASP A 175 -5.47 0.82 -2.68
CA ASP A 175 -6.17 2.09 -2.93
C ASP A 175 -5.30 3.26 -2.48
N ARG A 176 -4.94 3.23 -1.20
CA ARG A 176 -4.15 4.27 -0.53
C ARG A 176 -3.04 3.65 0.28
N TYR A 177 -1.94 4.38 0.39
CA TYR A 177 -0.82 3.97 1.20
C TYR A 177 -0.18 5.15 1.92
N ILE A 178 0.46 4.86 3.03
CA ILE A 178 1.43 5.74 3.67
C ILE A 178 2.77 5.02 3.76
N VAL A 179 3.87 5.74 3.63
CA VAL A 179 5.22 5.22 3.73
C VAL A 179 5.84 5.72 5.02
N ARG A 180 6.36 4.79 5.81
CA ARG A 180 6.86 5.06 7.16
C ARG A 180 8.25 4.48 7.37
N ASP A 181 9.06 5.20 8.14
CA ASP A 181 10.27 4.63 8.71
C ASP A 181 9.89 3.67 9.85
N LEU A 182 10.60 2.55 9.94
CA LEU A 182 10.29 1.47 10.89
C LEU A 182 10.73 1.81 12.32
N ASP A 183 11.68 2.73 12.47
CA ASP A 183 12.19 3.26 13.73
C ASP A 183 11.44 4.53 14.19
N ALA A 184 10.41 4.98 13.46
CA ALA A 184 9.55 6.08 13.85
C ALA A 184 8.32 5.55 14.63
N PRO A 185 8.17 5.90 15.93
CA PRO A 185 6.97 5.60 16.69
C PRO A 185 5.73 6.21 16.01
N ILE A 186 4.59 5.51 16.07
CA ILE A 186 3.32 6.09 15.66
C ILE A 186 2.80 6.97 16.80
N ILE A 187 2.59 8.26 16.52
CA ILE A 187 1.99 9.19 17.48
C ILE A 187 0.63 9.68 16.98
N GLN A 188 -0.26 10.04 17.90
CA GLN A 188 -1.63 10.44 17.57
C GLN A 188 -1.69 11.58 16.55
N ARG A 189 -0.80 12.56 16.67
CA ARG A 189 -0.72 13.70 15.74
C ARG A 189 -0.52 13.27 14.27
N GLU A 190 0.27 12.23 14.02
CA GLU A 190 0.48 11.72 12.66
C GLU A 190 -0.77 11.00 12.15
N VAL A 191 -1.45 10.28 13.03
CA VAL A 191 -2.72 9.60 12.72
C VAL A 191 -3.80 10.63 12.37
N ASP A 192 -3.88 11.73 13.13
CA ASP A 192 -4.81 12.82 12.87
C ASP A 192 -4.54 13.49 11.52
N ALA A 193 -3.27 13.74 11.18
CA ALA A 193 -2.89 14.30 9.88
C ALA A 193 -3.21 13.35 8.71
N VAL A 194 -3.04 12.04 8.89
CA VAL A 194 -3.44 11.03 7.90
C VAL A 194 -4.96 11.00 7.73
N ASN A 195 -5.72 11.08 8.82
CA ASN A 195 -7.18 11.10 8.77
C ASN A 195 -7.73 12.38 8.14
N GLU A 196 -7.16 13.53 8.46
CA GLU A 196 -7.48 14.81 7.81
C GLU A 196 -7.24 14.72 6.30
N TRP A 197 -6.07 14.25 5.87
CA TRP A 197 -5.75 14.04 4.46
C TRP A 197 -6.79 13.15 3.75
N ILE A 198 -7.15 12.02 4.36
CA ILE A 198 -8.15 11.10 3.81
C ILE A 198 -9.51 11.80 3.68
N SER A 199 -9.92 12.58 4.68
CA SER A 199 -11.20 13.29 4.71
C SER A 199 -11.30 14.35 3.60
N LEU A 200 -10.18 14.94 3.21
CA LEU A 200 -10.10 15.93 2.14
C LEU A 200 -10.16 15.31 0.75
N GLY A 201 -10.09 13.98 0.65
CA GLY A 201 -10.25 13.25 -0.61
C GLY A 201 -9.08 13.39 -1.59
N THR A 202 -8.00 14.06 -1.20
CA THR A 202 -6.85 14.33 -2.08
C THR A 202 -5.95 13.10 -2.18
N CYS A 203 -5.14 13.00 -3.24
CA CYS A 203 -4.37 11.79 -3.50
C CYS A 203 -3.03 11.73 -2.76
N TYR A 204 -2.37 12.86 -2.51
CA TYR A 204 -1.03 12.89 -1.91
C TYR A 204 -0.98 13.76 -0.67
N HIS A 205 -0.20 13.30 0.31
CA HIS A 205 0.04 13.97 1.58
C HIS A 205 1.50 13.78 1.98
N PHE A 206 2.09 14.78 2.63
CA PHE A 206 3.39 14.63 3.28
C PHE A 206 3.51 15.57 4.48
N MET A 207 4.28 15.12 5.47
CA MET A 207 4.50 15.87 6.71
C MET A 207 5.89 16.52 6.69
N LYS A 208 5.92 17.79 7.11
CA LYS A 208 7.13 18.60 7.31
C LYS A 208 7.05 19.29 8.65
N ASP A 209 7.24 18.49 9.68
CA ASP A 209 7.00 18.84 11.07
C ASP A 209 8.28 19.01 11.89
N HIS A 210 9.47 19.06 11.25
CA HIS A 210 10.75 19.34 11.91
C HIS A 210 11.60 20.35 11.11
N PRO A 211 12.34 21.27 11.77
CA PRO A 211 13.20 22.25 11.09
C PRO A 211 14.27 21.64 10.17
N HIS A 212 14.65 20.39 10.41
CA HIS A 212 15.63 19.65 9.59
C HIS A 212 15.01 18.91 8.39
N HIS A 213 13.69 19.03 8.16
CA HIS A 213 13.00 18.42 7.02
C HIS A 213 13.18 19.29 5.76
N HIS A 214 14.41 19.34 5.26
CA HIS A 214 14.79 20.14 4.10
C HIS A 214 14.41 19.49 2.75
N SER A 215 14.23 18.17 2.73
CA SER A 215 13.87 17.45 1.51
C SER A 215 12.48 17.81 1.02
N ALA A 216 12.28 17.72 -0.28
CA ALA A 216 11.01 18.10 -0.90
C ALA A 216 9.87 17.18 -0.42
N VAL A 217 10.15 15.88 -0.35
CA VAL A 217 9.33 14.83 0.27
C VAL A 217 10.25 14.04 1.20
N MET A 218 9.80 13.78 2.44
CA MET A 218 10.54 12.99 3.42
C MET A 218 10.35 11.50 3.13
N GLY A 219 11.39 10.69 3.30
CA GLY A 219 11.40 9.27 2.91
C GLY A 219 10.38 8.39 3.66
N GLY A 220 10.08 8.73 4.91
CA GLY A 220 9.20 7.97 5.80
C GLY A 220 7.99 8.75 6.35
N MET A 221 7.60 9.85 5.71
CA MET A 221 6.49 10.70 6.17
C MET A 221 5.66 11.25 5.01
N TRP A 222 5.15 10.35 4.16
CA TRP A 222 4.30 10.70 3.03
C TRP A 222 3.32 9.58 2.68
N GLY A 223 2.29 9.91 1.93
CA GLY A 223 1.27 8.98 1.46
C GLY A 223 0.75 9.34 0.08
N GLY A 224 0.11 8.34 -0.54
CA GLY A 224 -0.38 8.43 -1.91
C GLY A 224 -1.61 7.55 -2.12
N CYS A 225 -2.23 7.71 -3.29
CA CYS A 225 -3.25 6.81 -3.81
C CYS A 225 -2.79 6.21 -5.14
N ASN A 226 -3.05 4.92 -5.40
CA ASN A 226 -2.66 4.31 -6.68
C ASN A 226 -3.72 4.48 -7.77
N THR A 227 -4.88 5.06 -7.44
CA THR A 227 -5.94 5.34 -8.42
C THR A 227 -5.68 6.59 -9.25
N TRP A 228 -4.76 7.46 -8.83
CA TRP A 228 -4.40 8.68 -9.56
C TRP A 228 -3.21 8.44 -10.50
N HIS A 229 -3.40 8.71 -11.80
CA HIS A 229 -2.42 8.43 -12.86
C HIS A 229 -1.69 7.07 -12.70
N PRO A 230 -2.41 5.93 -12.65
CA PRO A 230 -1.80 4.62 -12.38
C PRO A 230 -0.73 4.24 -13.41
N ASN A 231 -0.92 4.59 -14.69
CA ASN A 231 0.06 4.32 -15.74
C ASN A 231 1.36 5.11 -15.54
N LYS A 232 1.26 6.42 -15.29
CA LYS A 232 2.43 7.27 -15.02
C LYS A 232 3.14 6.85 -13.74
N THR A 233 2.39 6.50 -12.69
CA THR A 233 2.95 5.96 -11.45
C THR A 233 3.77 4.70 -11.71
N ARG A 234 3.25 3.75 -12.50
CA ARG A 234 3.99 2.54 -12.89
C ARG A 234 5.22 2.83 -13.75
N GLU A 235 5.16 3.83 -14.63
CA GLU A 235 6.29 4.28 -15.46
C GLU A 235 7.43 4.86 -14.62
N ILE A 236 7.13 5.73 -13.64
CA ILE A 236 8.17 6.39 -12.85
C ILE A 236 8.70 5.53 -11.70
N ARG A 237 7.91 4.57 -11.22
CA ARG A 237 8.23 3.78 -10.02
C ARG A 237 9.60 3.07 -10.12
N PRO A 238 9.99 2.43 -11.23
CA PRO A 238 11.32 1.84 -11.37
C PRO A 238 12.47 2.86 -11.21
N LEU A 239 12.24 4.14 -11.54
CA LEU A 239 13.27 5.18 -11.45
C LEU A 239 13.65 5.47 -9.99
N LEU A 240 12.79 5.16 -9.02
CA LEU A 240 13.04 5.36 -7.60
C LEU A 240 14.14 4.45 -7.03
N TYR A 241 14.53 3.41 -7.77
CA TYR A 241 15.60 2.47 -7.37
C TYR A 241 16.97 2.79 -7.98
N SER A 242 17.04 3.79 -8.86
CA SER A 242 18.26 4.12 -9.63
C SER A 242 19.31 4.93 -8.85
N GLY A 243 18.97 5.41 -7.65
CA GLY A 243 19.84 6.26 -6.83
C GLY A 243 21.07 5.55 -6.28
N LYS A 244 22.15 6.32 -6.03
CA LYS A 244 23.35 5.83 -5.33
C LYS A 244 23.01 5.46 -3.88
N LYS A 245 23.65 4.43 -3.34
CA LYS A 245 23.51 4.04 -1.91
C LYS A 245 24.21 5.03 -0.99
N LYS A 246 23.53 6.14 -0.65
CA LYS A 246 24.00 7.16 0.29
C LYS A 246 22.86 7.61 1.21
N TYR A 247 23.20 8.20 2.35
CA TYR A 247 22.21 8.82 3.23
C TYR A 247 21.37 9.85 2.45
N GLY A 248 20.04 9.80 2.64
CA GLY A 248 19.08 10.66 1.95
C GLY A 248 18.80 10.32 0.48
N ALA A 249 19.40 9.26 -0.08
CA ALA A 249 19.17 8.89 -1.48
C ALA A 249 17.72 8.48 -1.78
N ASP A 250 17.01 7.96 -0.78
CA ASP A 250 15.58 7.68 -0.85
C ASP A 250 14.76 8.98 -0.98
N GLN A 251 15.14 10.04 -0.28
CA GLN A 251 14.50 11.34 -0.39
C GLN A 251 14.84 12.03 -1.72
N ASP A 252 16.08 11.87 -2.19
CA ASP A 252 16.50 12.34 -3.52
C ASP A 252 15.69 11.65 -4.62
N ALA A 253 15.42 10.34 -4.50
CA ALA A 253 14.61 9.59 -5.45
C ALA A 253 13.17 10.13 -5.55
N LEU A 254 12.58 10.58 -4.44
CA LEU A 254 11.23 11.16 -4.42
C LEU A 254 11.15 12.53 -5.11
N SER A 255 12.27 13.14 -5.52
CA SER A 255 12.23 14.35 -6.35
C SER A 255 11.56 14.11 -7.70
N ILE A 256 11.75 12.93 -8.30
CA ILE A 256 11.10 12.52 -9.56
C ILE A 256 9.59 12.46 -9.34
N LEU A 257 9.14 11.80 -8.27
CA LEU A 257 7.73 11.71 -7.91
C LEU A 257 7.11 13.10 -7.74
N ARG A 258 7.84 14.01 -7.08
CA ARG A 258 7.37 15.38 -6.88
C ARG A 258 7.14 16.10 -8.20
N VAL A 259 8.08 16.00 -9.13
CA VAL A 259 8.03 16.72 -10.41
C VAL A 259 6.99 16.12 -11.34
N GLU A 260 6.97 14.80 -11.48
CA GLU A 260 6.17 14.12 -12.50
C GLU A 260 4.70 13.95 -12.09
N ILE A 261 4.41 13.75 -10.80
CA ILE A 261 3.06 13.40 -10.36
C ILE A 261 2.49 14.38 -9.34
N ILE A 262 3.20 14.63 -8.24
CA ILE A 262 2.63 15.39 -7.11
C ILE A 262 2.33 16.85 -7.53
N ARG A 263 3.19 17.50 -8.32
CA ARG A 263 2.94 18.87 -8.82
C ARG A 263 1.65 19.02 -9.63
N HIS A 264 1.14 17.93 -10.17
CA HIS A 264 -0.06 17.90 -11.00
C HIS A 264 -1.27 17.33 -10.25
N ALA A 265 -1.11 16.96 -8.98
CA ALA A 265 -2.18 16.39 -8.19
C ALA A 265 -3.05 17.49 -7.55
N PRO A 266 -4.39 17.37 -7.60
CA PRO A 266 -5.27 18.29 -6.90
C PRO A 266 -5.10 18.14 -5.38
N GLY A 267 -4.95 19.25 -4.67
CA GLY A 267 -5.03 19.32 -3.21
C GLY A 267 -3.87 18.68 -2.45
N VAL A 268 -2.63 18.89 -2.88
CA VAL A 268 -1.45 18.42 -2.14
C VAL A 268 -1.32 19.16 -0.80
N ILE A 269 -1.21 18.41 0.32
CA ILE A 269 -1.15 19.00 1.66
C ILE A 269 0.24 18.80 2.29
N PRO A 270 0.96 19.91 2.54
CA PRO A 270 2.12 19.91 3.44
C PRO A 270 1.65 20.18 4.87
N HIS A 271 1.63 19.17 5.75
CA HIS A 271 1.36 19.42 7.17
C HIS A 271 2.62 20.00 7.83
N ARG A 272 2.51 21.22 8.40
CA ARG A 272 3.57 21.92 9.14
C ARG A 272 3.32 21.82 10.66
N LYS A 273 4.29 22.25 11.46
CA LYS A 273 4.13 22.33 12.93
C LYS A 273 2.96 23.27 13.29
N GLU A 274 2.30 22.94 14.41
CA GLU A 274 1.29 23.78 15.07
C GLU A 274 1.82 25.21 15.27
N GLY A 275 1.11 26.21 14.73
CA GLY A 275 1.50 27.62 14.76
C GLY A 275 1.83 28.24 13.40
N ASP A 276 2.07 27.42 12.37
CA ASP A 276 2.14 27.88 10.98
C ASP A 276 0.78 27.63 10.31
N GLU A 277 0.08 28.68 9.87
CA GLU A 277 -1.15 28.52 9.08
C GLU A 277 -0.90 27.58 7.89
N ALA A 278 -1.72 26.53 7.78
CA ALA A 278 -1.78 25.70 6.60
C ALA A 278 -2.21 26.59 5.43
N VAL A 279 -1.26 27.02 4.60
CA VAL A 279 -1.59 27.75 3.37
C VAL A 279 -2.19 26.76 2.39
N TYR A 280 -3.50 26.57 2.50
CA TYR A 280 -4.34 26.01 1.45
C TYR A 280 -4.20 26.90 0.23
N ARG A 281 -3.57 26.40 -0.84
CA ARG A 281 -3.74 27.00 -2.16
C ARG A 281 -4.86 26.26 -2.85
N GLU A 282 -6.05 26.84 -2.79
CA GLU A 282 -7.07 26.63 -3.82
C GLU A 282 -6.57 27.21 -5.16
N GLY A 283 -6.81 26.50 -6.27
CA GLY A 283 -6.58 26.96 -7.65
C GLY A 283 -5.23 26.49 -8.26
N CYS A 284 -5.16 25.90 -9.44
CA CYS A 284 -6.08 25.80 -10.60
C CYS A 284 -6.06 24.40 -11.22
#